data_AF-A0A7X7UVW1-F1
#
_entry.id   AF-A0A7X7UVW1-F1
#
_cell.length_a   1.000
_cell.length_b   1.000
_cell.length_c   1.000
_cell.angle_alpha   90.00
_cell.angle_beta   90.00
_cell.angle_gamma   90.00
#
_symmetry.space_group_name_H-M   'P 1'
#
loop_
_entity.id
_entity.type
_entity.pdbx_description
1 polymer ?
#
loop_
_entity_poly.entity_id
_entity_poly.type
_entity_poly.pdbx_seq_one_letter_code
_entity_poly.pdbx_strand_id
1 'polypeptide(L)'
;MEPIWVILIIVLYFGVLIAIGAYTGRNANNEAFFLGNRRSPWYIVAFGMLGASLSGVTFISVPGMVGASQFSYLQLVLGYLLGYYVIANVLLPLYYRLNLTSIYTYLDGRFGFFSYKTGSVFFLISRLVGSSFRLYLVAAVLQVNVFNAWHVPFWVTVVITIVLIWL
;
A
#
# COMPACT_ATOMS: atom_id res chain seq x y z
N MET A 1 14.05 11.05 20.31
CA MET A 1 12.70 11.36 20.81
C MET A 1 12.40 10.36 21.91
N GLU A 2 11.84 10.80 23.03
CA GLU A 2 11.39 9.85 24.06
C GLU A 2 10.35 8.88 23.46
N PRO A 3 10.44 7.56 23.71
CA PRO A 3 9.51 6.55 23.19
C PRO A 3 8.03 6.91 23.37
N ILE A 4 7.72 7.64 24.45
CA ILE A 4 6.37 8.07 24.79
C ILE A 4 5.75 9.00 23.75
N TRP A 5 6.55 9.89 23.13
CA TRP A 5 6.04 10.80 22.10
C TRP A 5 5.64 10.06 20.84
N VAL A 6 6.41 9.04 20.46
CA VAL A 6 6.10 8.19 19.30
C VAL A 6 4.77 7.48 19.51
N ILE A 7 4.55 6.91 20.70
CA ILE A 7 3.29 6.23 21.04
C ILE A 7 2.13 7.22 21.06
N LEU A 8 2.29 8.40 21.65
CA LEU A 8 1.25 9.42 21.68
C LEU A 8 0.83 9.84 20.27
N ILE A 9 1.78 10.04 19.36
CA ILE A 9 1.49 10.36 17.95
C ILE A 9 0.72 9.22 17.28
N ILE A 10 1.13 7.97 17.48
CA ILE A 10 0.45 6.79 16.92
C ILE A 10 -0.99 6.71 17.44
N VAL A 11 -1.19 6.79 18.75
CA VAL A 11 -2.51 6.71 19.37
C VAL A 11 -3.41 7.85 18.90
N LEU A 12 -2.90 9.08 18.83
CA LEU A 12 -3.67 10.22 18.34
C LEU A 12 -4.05 10.05 16.86
N TYR A 13 -3.10 9.62 16.03
CA TYR A 13 -3.33 9.39 14.60
C TYR A 13 -4.40 8.33 14.35
N PHE A 14 -4.27 7.15 14.97
CA PHE A 14 -5.29 6.08 14.86
C PHE A 14 -6.62 6.49 15.48
N GLY A 15 -6.60 7.24 16.59
CA GLY A 15 -7.81 7.80 17.20
C GLY A 15 -8.58 8.71 16.24
N VAL A 16 -7.89 9.59 15.52
CA VAL A 16 -8.48 10.43 14.47
C VAL A 16 -9.03 9.59 13.33
N LEU A 17 -8.30 8.58 12.85
CA LEU A 17 -8.77 7.70 11.77
C LEU A 17 -10.02 6.92 12.16
N ILE A 18 -10.05 6.33 13.36
CA ILE A 18 -11.21 5.61 13.89
C ILE A 18 -12.39 6.56 14.06
N ALA A 19 -12.17 7.78 14.55
CA ALA A 19 -13.23 8.79 14.68
C ALA A 19 -13.82 9.18 13.32
N ILE A 20 -12.98 9.41 12.31
CA ILE A 20 -13.41 9.69 10.92
C ILE A 20 -14.16 8.49 10.35
N GLY A 21 -13.65 7.28 10.52
CA GLY A 21 -14.28 6.04 10.05
C GLY A 21 -15.63 5.79 10.72
N ALA A 22 -15.74 6.00 12.02
CA ALA A 22 -16.99 5.89 12.76
C ALA A 22 -18.00 6.96 12.34
N TYR A 23 -17.57 8.20 12.12
CA TYR A 23 -18.44 9.28 11.68
C TYR A 23 -18.96 9.06 10.25
N THR A 24 -18.08 8.67 9.33
CA THR A 24 -18.44 8.47 7.92
C THR A 24 -19.13 7.13 7.67
N GLY A 25 -18.83 6.09 8.45
CA GLY A 25 -19.41 4.75 8.33
C GLY A 25 -20.82 4.60 8.89
N ARG A 26 -21.26 5.50 9.78
CA ARG A 26 -22.56 5.41 10.49
C ARG A 26 -23.80 5.33 9.58
N ASN A 27 -23.72 5.80 8.34
CA ASN A 27 -24.82 5.76 7.36
C ASN A 27 -24.39 5.16 6.00
N ALA A 28 -23.25 4.46 5.95
CA ALA A 28 -22.73 3.92 4.70
C ALA A 28 -23.41 2.58 4.36
N ASN A 29 -24.04 2.49 3.19
CA ASN A 29 -24.45 1.22 2.60
C ASN A 29 -23.27 0.56 1.88
N ASN A 30 -23.39 -0.72 1.50
CA ASN A 30 -22.34 -1.46 0.79
C ASN A 30 -21.88 -0.73 -0.49
N GLU A 31 -22.79 -0.05 -1.19
CA GLU A 31 -22.48 0.73 -2.38
C GLU A 31 -21.61 1.96 -2.06
N ALA A 32 -21.89 2.68 -0.97
CA ALA A 32 -21.04 3.77 -0.50
C ALA A 32 -19.65 3.28 -0.09
N PHE A 33 -19.58 2.13 0.59
CA PHE A 33 -18.31 1.56 1.06
C PHE A 33 -17.40 1.09 -0.09
N PHE A 34 -17.93 0.33 -1.06
CA PHE A 34 -17.13 -0.24 -2.14
C PHE A 34 -16.96 0.68 -3.35
N LEU A 35 -17.97 1.50 -3.67
CA LEU A 35 -18.01 2.29 -4.90
C LEU A 35 -17.92 3.80 -4.67
N GLY A 36 -17.96 4.27 -3.41
CA GLY A 36 -18.04 5.71 -3.10
C GLY A 36 -19.27 6.36 -3.76
N ASN A 37 -20.36 5.60 -3.92
CA ASN A 37 -21.55 5.97 -4.71
C ASN A 37 -21.24 6.43 -6.15
N ARG A 38 -20.07 6.08 -6.70
CA ARG A 38 -19.58 6.53 -8.02
C ARG A 38 -19.57 8.05 -8.21
N ARG A 39 -19.52 8.82 -7.10
CA ARG A 39 -19.53 10.30 -7.11
C ARG A 39 -18.20 10.92 -6.71
N SER A 40 -17.17 10.10 -6.49
CA SER A 40 -15.84 10.57 -6.08
C SER A 40 -15.21 11.43 -7.19
N PRO A 41 -14.91 12.71 -6.91
CA PRO A 41 -14.17 13.56 -7.83
C PRO A 41 -12.81 12.93 -8.19
N TRP A 42 -12.38 13.10 -9.44
CA TRP A 42 -11.16 12.47 -9.95
C TRP A 42 -9.91 12.78 -9.12
N TYR A 43 -9.82 13.98 -8.53
CA TYR A 43 -8.68 14.37 -7.70
C TYR A 43 -8.67 13.64 -6.35
N ILE A 44 -9.85 13.34 -5.76
CA ILE A 44 -9.94 12.53 -4.54
C ILE A 44 -9.47 11.10 -4.84
N VAL A 45 -9.88 10.55 -5.98
CA VAL A 45 -9.42 9.24 -6.46
C VAL A 45 -7.91 9.26 -6.66
N ALA A 46 -7.37 10.31 -7.30
CA ALA A 46 -5.93 10.46 -7.50
C ALA A 46 -5.15 10.49 -6.17
N PHE A 47 -5.61 11.27 -5.19
CA PHE A 47 -5.01 11.30 -3.85
C PHE A 47 -5.06 9.93 -3.16
N GLY A 48 -6.19 9.23 -3.23
CA GLY A 48 -6.32 7.87 -2.69
C GLY A 48 -5.38 6.88 -3.38
N MET A 49 -5.23 6.98 -4.71
CA MET A 49 -4.30 6.16 -5.48
C MET A 49 -2.85 6.41 -5.08
N LEU A 50 -2.43 7.68 -4.93
CA LEU A 50 -1.09 8.02 -4.44
C LEU A 50 -0.83 7.44 -3.05
N GLY A 51 -1.80 7.56 -2.14
CA GLY A 51 -1.73 6.98 -0.79
C GLY A 51 -1.61 5.45 -0.80
N ALA A 52 -2.28 4.77 -1.74
CA ALA A 52 -2.21 3.32 -1.88
C ALA A 52 -0.90 2.83 -2.56
N SER A 53 -0.32 3.65 -3.43
CA SER A 53 0.92 3.33 -4.15
C SER A 53 2.17 3.54 -3.30
N LEU A 54 2.17 4.54 -2.42
CA LEU A 54 3.28 4.82 -1.52
C LEU A 54 3.17 3.99 -0.23
N SER A 55 4.31 3.69 0.39
CA SER A 55 4.35 2.92 1.64
C SER A 55 5.48 3.39 2.55
N GLY A 56 5.43 2.97 3.82
CA GLY A 56 6.53 3.22 4.77
C GLY A 56 7.90 2.74 4.27
N VAL A 57 7.93 1.69 3.45
CA VAL A 57 9.16 1.22 2.77
C VAL A 57 9.77 2.35 1.95
N THR A 58 8.97 3.03 1.13
CA THR A 58 9.42 4.12 0.25
C THR A 58 9.94 5.31 1.05
N PHE A 59 9.25 5.69 2.13
CA PHE A 59 9.64 6.81 2.98
C PHE A 59 10.97 6.58 3.71
N ILE A 60 11.31 5.32 4.00
CA ILE A 60 12.58 4.98 4.65
C ILE A 60 13.67 4.75 3.61
N SER A 61 13.38 4.00 2.55
CA SER A 61 14.39 3.54 1.59
C SER A 61 14.86 4.62 0.63
N VAL A 62 13.98 5.49 0.15
CA VAL A 62 14.35 6.51 -0.86
C VAL A 62 15.32 7.55 -0.27
N PRO A 63 15.09 8.14 0.91
CA PRO A 63 16.10 9.01 1.53
C PRO A 63 17.43 8.29 1.81
N GLY A 64 17.37 7.03 2.25
CA GLY A 64 18.58 6.21 2.43
C GLY A 64 19.36 6.03 1.13
N MET A 65 18.66 5.78 0.02
CA MET A 65 19.25 5.71 -1.32
C MET A 65 19.83 7.05 -1.77
N VAL A 66 19.19 8.18 -1.44
CA VAL A 66 19.73 9.51 -1.74
C VAL A 66 21.00 9.77 -0.95
N GLY A 67 21.04 9.40 0.33
CA GLY A 67 22.27 9.48 1.13
C GLY A 67 23.41 8.64 0.55
N ALA A 68 23.12 7.42 0.09
CA ALA A 68 24.13 6.49 -0.41
C ALA A 68 24.53 6.72 -1.88
N SER A 69 23.60 7.16 -2.72
CA SER A 69 23.72 7.16 -4.19
C SER A 69 23.10 8.39 -4.87
N GLN A 70 22.89 9.46 -4.11
CA GLN A 70 22.37 10.74 -4.61
C GLN A 70 21.05 10.55 -5.37
N PHE A 71 20.84 11.29 -6.46
CA PHE A 71 19.60 11.25 -7.23
C PHE A 71 19.49 10.07 -8.21
N SER A 72 20.23 8.97 -8.02
CA SER A 72 20.14 7.78 -8.89
C SER A 72 18.70 7.24 -8.98
N TYR A 73 17.96 7.26 -7.86
CA TYR A 73 16.56 6.83 -7.78
C TYR A 73 15.61 7.64 -8.68
N LEU A 74 15.98 8.89 -9.05
CA LEU A 74 15.16 9.74 -9.91
C LEU A 74 14.95 9.12 -11.30
N GLN A 75 15.91 8.34 -11.79
CA GLN A 75 15.79 7.64 -13.07
C GLN A 75 14.60 6.66 -13.07
N LEU A 76 14.39 5.97 -11.94
CA LEU A 76 13.23 5.07 -11.76
C LEU A 76 11.92 5.86 -11.77
N VAL A 77 11.89 7.01 -11.08
CA VAL A 77 10.71 7.89 -11.03
C VAL A 77 10.33 8.40 -12.42
N LEU A 78 11.32 8.83 -13.22
CA LEU A 78 11.10 9.23 -14.61
C LEU A 78 10.58 8.06 -15.46
N GLY A 79 11.10 6.85 -15.22
CA GLY A 79 10.58 5.62 -15.84
C GLY A 79 9.11 5.36 -15.51
N TYR A 80 8.66 5.64 -14.29
CA TYR A 80 7.25 5.51 -13.92
C TYR A 80 6.34 6.45 -14.70
N LEU A 81 6.78 7.67 -15.04
CA LEU A 81 5.98 8.60 -15.85
C LEU A 81 5.67 8.00 -17.23
N LEU A 82 6.68 7.44 -17.90
CA LEU A 82 6.52 6.75 -19.17
C LEU A 82 5.64 5.50 -19.02
N GLY A 83 5.83 4.72 -17.95
CA GLY A 83 5.01 3.56 -17.65
C GLY A 83 3.53 3.92 -17.48
N TYR A 84 3.22 4.98 -16.72
CA TYR A 84 1.85 5.46 -16.54
C TYR A 84 1.23 5.97 -17.84
N TYR A 85 2.02 6.62 -18.70
CA TYR A 85 1.56 7.04 -20.01
C TYR A 85 1.11 5.83 -20.87
N VAL A 86 1.89 4.74 -20.86
CA VAL A 86 1.53 3.49 -21.55
C VAL A 86 0.31 2.83 -20.91
N ILE A 87 0.25 2.76 -19.58
CA ILE A 87 -0.91 2.21 -18.86
C ILE A 87 -2.19 2.96 -19.25
N ALA A 88 -2.14 4.30 -19.24
CA ALA A 88 -3.29 5.14 -19.52
C ALA A 88 -3.80 5.03 -20.97
N ASN A 89 -2.88 4.98 -21.95
CA ASN A 89 -3.25 5.04 -23.37
C ASN A 89 -3.39 3.67 -24.05
N VAL A 90 -2.80 2.62 -23.48
CA VAL A 90 -2.78 1.29 -24.11
C VAL A 90 -3.49 0.25 -23.26
N LEU A 91 -3.06 0.10 -22.00
CA LEU A 91 -3.55 -1.01 -21.17
C LEU A 91 -4.95 -0.78 -20.62
N LEU A 92 -5.25 0.43 -20.11
CA LEU A 92 -6.60 0.74 -19.61
C LEU A 92 -7.67 0.61 -20.70
N PRO A 93 -7.52 1.20 -21.91
CA PRO A 93 -8.52 1.05 -22.96
C PRO A 93 -8.76 -0.42 -23.36
N LEU A 94 -7.70 -1.23 -23.38
CA LEU A 94 -7.79 -2.66 -23.67
C LEU A 94 -8.60 -3.40 -22.60
N TYR A 95 -8.25 -3.23 -21.32
CA TYR A 95 -8.89 -3.95 -20.22
C TYR A 95 -10.35 -3.55 -20.03
N TYR A 96 -10.66 -2.26 -20.21
CA TYR A 96 -12.03 -1.76 -20.16
C TYR A 96 -12.88 -2.30 -21.32
N ARG A 97 -12.34 -2.34 -22.54
CA ARG A 97 -13.04 -2.92 -23.70
C ARG A 97 -13.39 -4.39 -23.48
N LEU A 98 -12.49 -5.13 -22.84
CA LEU A 98 -12.66 -6.56 -22.55
C LEU A 98 -13.45 -6.84 -21.26
N ASN A 99 -13.88 -5.81 -20.52
CA ASN A 99 -14.60 -5.93 -19.24
C ASN A 99 -13.92 -6.90 -18.25
N LEU A 100 -12.58 -6.84 -18.17
CA LEU A 100 -11.82 -7.76 -17.31
C LEU A 100 -11.93 -7.35 -15.84
N THR A 101 -12.18 -8.34 -14.97
CA THR A 101 -12.14 -8.16 -13.52
C THR A 101 -10.72 -8.16 -12.96
N SER A 102 -9.79 -8.83 -13.65
CA SER A 102 -8.38 -8.94 -13.29
C SER A 102 -7.52 -8.77 -14.53
N ILE A 103 -6.39 -8.06 -14.43
CA ILE A 103 -5.46 -7.93 -15.56
C ILE A 103 -4.91 -9.28 -16.02
N TYR A 104 -4.87 -10.28 -15.14
CA TYR A 104 -4.35 -11.61 -15.45
C TYR A 104 -5.34 -12.45 -16.27
N THR A 105 -6.65 -12.18 -16.23
CA THR A 105 -7.62 -12.89 -17.07
C THR A 105 -7.42 -12.58 -18.55
N TYR A 106 -6.74 -11.48 -18.88
CA TYR A 106 -6.27 -11.24 -20.24
C TYR A 106 -5.36 -12.37 -20.76
N LEU A 107 -4.52 -12.94 -19.90
CA LEU A 107 -3.61 -14.03 -20.27
C LEU A 107 -4.37 -15.31 -20.61
N ASP A 108 -5.52 -15.54 -19.98
CA ASP A 108 -6.36 -16.70 -20.27
C ASP A 108 -6.91 -16.63 -21.70
N GLY A 109 -7.52 -15.50 -22.05
CA GLY A 109 -8.06 -15.29 -23.39
C GLY A 109 -6.99 -15.20 -24.49
N ARG A 110 -5.79 -14.70 -24.17
CA ARG A 110 -4.74 -14.47 -25.17
C ARG A 110 -3.76 -15.63 -25.36
N PHE A 111 -3.46 -16.35 -24.28
CA PHE A 111 -2.39 -17.36 -24.21
C PHE A 111 -2.82 -18.68 -23.54
N GLY A 112 -3.99 -18.70 -22.89
CA GLY A 112 -4.57 -19.90 -22.29
C GLY A 112 -4.36 -20.03 -20.78
N PHE A 113 -4.96 -21.09 -20.24
CA PHE A 113 -5.11 -21.35 -18.81
C PHE A 113 -3.80 -21.34 -18.02
N PHE A 114 -2.74 -21.97 -18.55
CA PHE A 114 -1.45 -22.05 -17.85
C PHE A 114 -0.78 -20.67 -17.71
N SER A 115 -0.90 -19.81 -18.71
CA SER A 115 -0.37 -18.43 -18.65
C SER A 115 -1.13 -17.60 -17.63
N TYR A 116 -2.46 -17.72 -17.59
CA TYR A 116 -3.29 -17.09 -16.56
C TYR A 116 -2.91 -17.53 -15.15
N LYS A 117 -2.83 -18.84 -14.91
CA LYS A 117 -2.50 -19.39 -13.58
C LYS A 117 -1.11 -18.95 -13.15
N THR A 118 -0.13 -19.02 -14.04
CA THR A 118 1.25 -18.60 -13.76
C THR A 118 1.31 -17.11 -13.40
N GLY A 119 0.70 -16.24 -14.21
CA GLY A 119 0.67 -14.79 -13.94
C GLY A 119 0.00 -14.46 -12.60
N SER A 120 -1.13 -15.11 -12.31
CA SER A 120 -1.86 -14.91 -11.06
C SER A 120 -1.09 -15.41 -9.84
N VAL A 121 -0.36 -16.51 -9.95
CA VAL A 121 0.50 -17.03 -8.87
C VAL A 121 1.67 -16.08 -8.59
N PHE A 122 2.36 -15.59 -9.63
CA PHE A 122 3.42 -14.59 -9.45
C PHE A 122 2.92 -13.30 -8.81
N PHE A 123 1.71 -12.86 -9.16
CA PHE A 123 1.05 -11.76 -8.47
C PHE A 123 0.84 -12.02 -6.98
N LEU A 124 0.28 -13.18 -6.63
CA LEU A 124 0.03 -13.52 -5.23
C LEU A 124 1.34 -13.61 -4.43
N ILE A 125 2.38 -14.23 -4.99
CA ILE A 125 3.69 -14.32 -4.35
C ILE A 125 4.30 -12.93 -4.17
N SER A 126 4.35 -12.11 -5.23
CA SER A 126 4.91 -10.75 -5.14
C SER A 126 4.13 -9.88 -4.15
N ARG A 127 2.80 -10.02 -4.10
CA ARG A 127 1.93 -9.30 -3.15
C ARG A 127 2.16 -9.76 -1.72
N LEU A 128 2.30 -11.06 -1.49
CA LEU A 128 2.58 -11.63 -0.18
C LEU A 128 3.95 -11.14 0.33
N VAL A 129 5.00 -11.31 -0.48
CA VAL A 129 6.35 -10.86 -0.16
C VAL A 129 6.40 -9.36 0.13
N GLY A 130 5.82 -8.54 -0.74
CA GLY A 130 5.77 -7.10 -0.55
C GLY A 130 5.02 -6.67 0.71
N SER A 131 3.93 -7.37 1.06
CA SER A 131 3.18 -7.10 2.28
C SER A 131 3.98 -7.50 3.53
N SER A 132 4.63 -8.67 3.52
CA SER A 132 5.49 -9.14 4.61
C SER A 132 6.66 -8.19 4.88
N PHE A 133 7.33 -7.68 3.83
CA PHE A 133 8.42 -6.70 4.00
C PHE A 133 7.93 -5.37 4.61
N ARG A 134 6.75 -4.89 4.22
CA ARG A 134 6.15 -3.69 4.83
C ARG A 134 5.88 -3.91 6.32
N LEU A 135 5.30 -5.05 6.69
CA LEU A 135 5.05 -5.42 8.09
C LEU A 135 6.36 -5.48 8.89
N TYR A 136 7.37 -6.16 8.34
CA TYR A 136 8.68 -6.26 8.96
C TYR A 136 9.30 -4.88 9.21
N LEU A 137 9.27 -3.97 8.24
CA LEU A 137 9.82 -2.64 8.42
C LEU A 137 9.10 -1.83 9.49
N VAL A 138 7.76 -1.89 9.55
CA VAL A 138 7.00 -1.21 10.62
C VAL A 138 7.41 -1.76 11.98
N ALA A 139 7.44 -3.08 12.15
CA ALA A 139 7.84 -3.71 13.39
C ALA A 139 9.29 -3.39 13.78
N ALA A 140 10.22 -3.39 12.81
CA ALA A 140 11.62 -3.07 13.04
C ALA A 140 11.81 -1.60 13.47
N VAL A 141 11.10 -0.67 12.84
CA VAL A 141 11.15 0.76 13.20
C VAL A 141 10.61 0.98 14.61
N LEU A 142 9.47 0.37 14.96
CA LEU A 142 8.93 0.44 16.31
C LEU A 142 9.86 -0.22 17.34
N GLN A 143 10.49 -1.34 16.98
CA GLN A 143 11.45 -2.02 17.84
C GLN A 143 12.60 -1.08 18.20
N VAL A 144 13.25 -0.52 17.19
CA VAL A 144 14.45 0.31 17.38
C VAL A 144 14.15 1.60 18.13
N ASN A 145 13.02 2.26 17.81
CA ASN A 145 12.73 3.60 18.33
C ASN A 145 11.94 3.61 19.64
N VAL A 146 11.27 2.52 19.99
CA VAL A 146 10.35 2.48 21.14
C VAL A 146 10.65 1.28 22.05
N PHE A 147 10.50 0.07 21.52
CA PHE A 147 10.42 -1.14 22.34
C PHE A 147 11.77 -1.64 22.87
N ASN A 148 12.88 -1.32 22.20
CA ASN A 148 14.23 -1.59 22.70
C ASN A 148 14.52 -0.86 24.02
N ALA A 149 14.04 0.39 24.17
CA ALA A 149 14.21 1.15 25.41
C ALA A 149 13.50 0.49 26.60
N TRP A 150 12.48 -0.32 26.33
CA TRP A 150 11.66 -1.02 27.33
C TRP A 150 11.98 -2.52 27.42
N HIS A 151 13.06 -2.97 26.76
CA HIS A 151 13.50 -4.37 26.75
C HIS A 151 12.43 -5.36 26.27
N VAL A 152 11.51 -4.91 25.41
CA VAL A 152 10.47 -5.77 24.83
C VAL A 152 11.08 -6.62 23.71
N PRO A 153 10.87 -7.95 23.70
CA PRO A 153 11.43 -8.82 22.68
C PRO A 153 10.75 -8.62 21.31
N PHE A 154 11.52 -8.77 20.23
CA PHE A 154 11.07 -8.45 18.87
C PHE A 154 9.78 -9.16 18.44
N TRP A 155 9.58 -10.42 18.83
CA TRP A 155 8.37 -11.16 18.48
C TRP A 155 7.09 -10.53 19.07
N VAL A 156 7.18 -9.88 20.24
CA VAL A 156 6.05 -9.14 20.83
C VAL A 156 5.71 -7.92 19.97
N THR A 157 6.72 -7.19 19.51
CA THR A 157 6.54 -6.04 18.61
C THR A 157 5.88 -6.45 17.29
N VAL A 158 6.25 -7.61 16.75
CA VAL A 158 5.59 -8.16 15.55
C VAL A 158 4.11 -8.43 15.82
N VAL A 159 3.79 -9.09 16.94
CA VAL A 159 2.39 -9.36 17.34
C VAL A 159 1.59 -8.07 17.50
N ILE A 160 2.14 -7.06 18.20
CA ILE A 160 1.50 -5.74 18.35
C ILE A 160 1.23 -5.10 16.99
N THR A 161 2.21 -5.15 16.08
CA THR A 161 2.09 -4.57 14.74
C THR A 161 0.98 -5.25 13.93
N ILE A 162 0.86 -6.58 14.02
CA ILE A 162 -0.20 -7.34 13.35
C ILE A 162 -1.57 -6.98 13.93
N VAL A 163 -1.70 -6.89 15.25
CA VAL A 163 -2.96 -6.51 15.92
C VAL A 163 -3.42 -5.12 15.51
N LEU A 164 -2.50 -4.15 15.42
CA LEU A 164 -2.81 -2.78 14.99
C LEU A 164 -3.32 -2.68 13.56
N ILE A 165 -2.99 -3.63 12.70
CA ILE A 165 -3.46 -3.66 11.30
C ILE A 165 -4.83 -4.35 11.19
N TRP A 166 -5.15 -5.22 12.14
CA TRP A 166 -6.40 -5.93 12.17
C TRP A 166 -7.56 -5.10 12.76
N LEU A 167 -7.24 -4.15 13.64
CA LEU A 167 -8.17 -3.16 14.21
C LEU A 167 -8.48 -2.02 13.22
#